data_AF-J9GPZ4-F1
#
_entry.id   AF-J9GPZ4-F1
#
_cell.length_a   1.000
_cell.length_b   1.000
_cell.length_c   1.000
_cell.angle_alpha   90.00
_cell.angle_beta   90.00
_cell.angle_gamma   90.00
#
_symmetry.space_group_name_H-M   'P 1'
#
loop_
_entity.id
_entity.type
_entity.pdbx_description
1 polymer ?
#
loop_
_entity_poly.entity_id
_entity_poly.type
_entity_poly.pdbx_seq_one_letter_code
_entity_poly.pdbx_strand_id
1 'polypeptide(L)'
;MLNLSATFKYYICTDEVTLRYRHRGLRDYIKSKLHKDPTNGDVYIFLSRDFKRMRVYYHNHGGAILTEKILQSSRFVTPVFEDADKHVYHISWEDFVYIMEGIIRLNKNEYFDEVDEEEFDDEDVYEDENDDDFGGSESCSV
;
A
#
# COMPACT_ATOMS: atom_id res chain seq x y z
N MET A 1 5.75 -10.70 -12.83
CA MET A 1 5.64 -10.47 -11.37
C MET A 1 4.68 -9.33 -11.14
N LEU A 2 3.96 -9.30 -10.01
CA LEU A 2 3.20 -8.11 -9.63
C LEU A 2 4.20 -6.98 -9.45
N ASN A 3 4.02 -5.86 -10.15
CA ASN A 3 4.90 -4.69 -10.04
C ASN A 3 4.56 -3.89 -8.77
N LEU A 4 4.81 -4.49 -7.60
CA LEU A 4 4.57 -3.91 -6.28
C LEU A 4 5.89 -3.38 -5.73
N SER A 5 6.07 -2.06 -5.81
CA SER A 5 7.25 -1.32 -5.35
C SER A 5 7.03 -0.66 -3.99
N ALA A 6 8.09 -0.14 -3.39
CA ALA A 6 8.04 0.60 -2.13
C ALA A 6 7.27 1.93 -2.19
N THR A 7 6.86 2.37 -3.38
CA THR A 7 6.08 3.61 -3.58
C THR A 7 4.62 3.48 -3.16
N PHE A 8 4.10 2.26 -2.99
CA PHE A 8 2.74 2.04 -2.53
C PHE A 8 2.67 2.05 -1.01
N LYS A 9 1.54 2.46 -0.44
CA LYS A 9 1.25 2.26 0.99
C LYS A 9 0.67 0.86 1.18
N TYR A 10 1.20 0.13 2.17
CA TYR A 10 0.82 -1.26 2.43
C TYR A 10 0.04 -1.36 3.73
N TYR A 11 -1.09 -2.07 3.68
CA TYR A 11 -2.01 -2.18 4.80
C TYR A 11 -2.40 -3.63 5.07
N ILE A 12 -2.13 -4.15 6.27
CA ILE A 12 -2.69 -5.41 6.75
C ILE A 12 -4.07 -5.15 7.32
N CYS A 13 -5.07 -5.85 6.81
CA CYS A 13 -6.43 -5.83 7.33
C CYS A 13 -6.60 -6.99 8.32
N THR A 14 -6.96 -6.67 9.56
CA THR A 14 -7.02 -7.62 10.70
C THR A 14 -8.39 -8.23 10.91
N ASP A 15 -9.44 -7.57 10.44
CA ASP A 15 -10.78 -8.12 10.49
C ASP A 15 -10.81 -9.50 9.85
N GLU A 16 -11.69 -10.36 10.37
CA GLU A 16 -12.10 -11.58 9.69
C GLU A 16 -12.91 -11.24 8.43
N VAL A 17 -12.33 -10.45 7.52
CA VAL A 17 -12.76 -10.30 6.14
C VAL A 17 -12.56 -11.67 5.54
N THR A 18 -13.64 -12.45 5.61
CA THR A 18 -13.63 -13.80 5.07
C THR A 18 -13.01 -13.75 3.68
N LEU A 19 -12.08 -14.66 3.39
CA LEU A 19 -11.58 -14.93 2.03
C LEU A 19 -12.70 -15.34 1.05
N ARG A 20 -13.96 -15.04 1.35
CA ARG A 20 -15.13 -15.13 0.48
C ARG A 20 -15.34 -13.82 -0.29
N TYR A 21 -14.91 -12.67 0.24
CA TYR A 21 -15.00 -11.41 -0.48
C TYR A 21 -14.05 -11.40 -1.69
N ARG A 22 -14.60 -11.00 -2.84
CA ARG A 22 -13.89 -10.74 -4.09
C ARG A 22 -13.85 -9.23 -4.33
N HIS A 23 -13.62 -8.77 -5.57
CA HIS A 23 -13.47 -7.35 -5.91
C HIS A 23 -14.51 -6.41 -5.27
N ARG A 24 -15.81 -6.65 -5.48
CA ARG A 24 -16.86 -5.75 -4.95
C ARG A 24 -16.89 -5.74 -3.42
N GLY A 25 -16.84 -6.92 -2.80
CA GLY A 25 -16.87 -7.02 -1.34
C GLY A 25 -15.67 -6.38 -0.67
N LEU A 26 -14.47 -6.56 -1.23
CA LEU A 26 -13.25 -5.93 -0.72
C LEU A 26 -13.28 -4.41 -0.91
N ARG A 27 -13.74 -3.94 -2.08
CA ARG A 27 -13.94 -2.51 -2.34
C ARG A 27 -14.89 -1.88 -1.32
N ASP A 28 -16.02 -2.52 -1.06
CA ASP A 28 -17.03 -2.02 -0.12
C ASP A 28 -16.52 -2.07 1.33
N TYR A 29 -15.76 -3.11 1.69
CA TYR A 29 -15.07 -3.20 2.98
C TYR A 29 -14.07 -2.05 3.18
N ILE A 30 -13.17 -1.82 2.22
CA ILE A 30 -12.17 -0.75 2.30
C ILE A 30 -12.85 0.63 2.49
N LYS A 31 -13.92 0.90 1.74
CA LYS A 31 -14.67 2.16 1.86
C LYS A 31 -15.41 2.31 3.19
N SER A 32 -16.13 1.27 3.60
CA SER A 32 -17.09 1.37 4.72
C SER A 32 -16.46 1.11 6.08
N LYS A 33 -15.46 0.23 6.15
CA LYS A 33 -14.81 -0.19 7.39
C LYS A 33 -13.49 0.51 7.63
N LEU A 34 -12.67 0.62 6.59
CA LEU A 34 -11.36 1.26 6.71
C LEU A 34 -11.41 2.77 6.46
N HIS A 35 -12.53 3.28 5.95
CA HIS A 35 -12.70 4.68 5.56
C HIS A 35 -11.63 5.17 4.55
N LYS A 36 -11.11 4.26 3.71
CA LYS A 36 -10.09 4.55 2.69
C LYS A 36 -10.65 4.46 1.27
N ASP A 37 -9.94 5.07 0.32
CA ASP A 37 -10.27 4.93 -1.10
C ASP A 37 -9.61 3.68 -1.71
N PRO A 38 -10.36 2.66 -2.15
CA PRO A 38 -9.82 1.46 -2.79
C PRO A 38 -9.25 1.70 -4.20
N THR A 39 -9.31 2.94 -4.74
CA THR A 39 -8.80 3.29 -6.07
C THR A 39 -7.53 4.12 -6.06
N ASN A 40 -7.03 4.51 -4.89
CA ASN A 40 -5.86 5.39 -4.74
C ASN A 40 -4.50 4.72 -5.02
N GLY A 41 -4.48 3.40 -5.27
CA GLY A 41 -3.26 2.64 -5.53
C GLY A 41 -2.73 1.87 -4.31
N ASP A 42 -3.26 2.12 -3.12
CA ASP A 42 -2.84 1.43 -1.90
C ASP A 42 -3.05 -0.08 -1.98
N VAL A 43 -2.19 -0.80 -1.24
CA VAL A 43 -2.15 -2.25 -1.23
C VAL A 43 -2.74 -2.78 0.05
N TYR A 44 -3.86 -3.49 -0.07
CA TYR A 44 -4.60 -4.08 1.04
C TYR A 44 -4.35 -5.58 1.11
N ILE A 45 -3.82 -6.04 2.23
CA ILE A 45 -3.36 -7.40 2.49
C ILE A 45 -4.33 -8.06 3.46
N PHE A 46 -4.83 -9.23 3.08
CA PHE A 46 -5.73 -10.05 3.88
C PHE A 46 -5.11 -11.42 4.10
N LEU A 47 -4.98 -11.81 5.37
CA LEU A 47 -4.42 -13.10 5.76
C LEU A 47 -5.53 -14.03 6.21
N SER A 48 -5.44 -15.32 5.88
CA SER A 48 -6.29 -16.32 6.52
C SER A 48 -5.93 -16.45 8.01
N ARG A 49 -6.89 -16.93 8.80
CA ARG A 49 -6.68 -17.20 10.24
C ARG A 49 -5.51 -18.17 10.52
N ASP A 50 -5.24 -19.09 9.60
CA ASP A 50 -4.11 -20.02 9.70
C ASP A 50 -2.83 -19.48 9.03
N PHE A 51 -2.86 -18.25 8.52
CA PHE A 51 -1.77 -17.55 7.82
C PHE A 51 -1.19 -18.33 6.62
N LYS A 52 -1.93 -19.29 6.06
CA LYS A 52 -1.52 -20.06 4.88
C LYS A 52 -1.96 -19.46 3.57
N ARG A 53 -2.83 -18.46 3.59
CA ARG A 53 -3.32 -17.78 2.40
C ARG A 53 -3.24 -16.29 2.61
N MET A 54 -2.65 -15.63 1.64
CA MET A 54 -2.59 -14.18 1.59
C MET A 54 -3.30 -13.72 0.33
N ARG A 55 -4.18 -12.74 0.48
CA ARG A 55 -4.75 -12.00 -0.63
C ARG A 55 -4.26 -10.58 -0.63
N VAL A 56 -4.00 -10.08 -1.83
CA VAL A 56 -3.55 -8.73 -2.08
C VAL A 56 -4.54 -8.09 -3.02
N TYR A 57 -5.17 -7.00 -2.57
CA TYR A 57 -6.06 -6.16 -3.35
C TYR A 57 -5.41 -4.79 -3.54
N TYR A 58 -5.38 -4.31 -4.78
CA TYR A 58 -4.92 -2.96 -5.09
C TYR A 58 -5.52 -2.50 -6.40
N HIS A 59 -5.51 -1.19 -6.65
CA HIS A 59 -5.95 -0.61 -7.91
C HIS A 59 -4.75 -0.12 -8.70
N ASN A 60 -4.64 -0.49 -9.98
CA ASN A 60 -3.58 0.00 -10.84
C ASN A 60 -4.07 0.16 -12.28
N HIS A 61 -3.59 1.21 -12.97
CA HIS A 61 -3.91 1.51 -14.37
C HIS A 61 -5.41 1.35 -14.73
N GLY A 62 -6.30 1.83 -13.86
CA GLY A 62 -7.76 1.79 -14.07
C GLY A 62 -8.44 0.46 -13.75
N GLY A 63 -7.72 -0.53 -13.21
CA GLY A 63 -8.24 -1.85 -12.86
C GLY A 63 -8.01 -2.23 -11.41
N ALA A 64 -9.01 -2.86 -10.79
CA ALA A 64 -8.84 -3.51 -9.49
C ALA A 64 -8.21 -4.89 -9.67
N ILE A 65 -7.08 -5.12 -9.03
CA ILE A 65 -6.32 -6.37 -9.07
C ILE A 65 -6.52 -7.09 -7.75
N LEU A 66 -6.81 -8.39 -7.82
CA LEU A 66 -6.91 -9.28 -6.67
C LEU A 66 -6.05 -10.50 -6.94
N THR A 67 -4.98 -10.67 -6.16
CA THR A 67 -4.10 -11.85 -6.23
C THR A 67 -4.19 -12.65 -4.94
N GLU A 68 -4.07 -13.97 -5.05
CA GLU A 68 -3.98 -14.89 -3.90
C GLU A 68 -2.66 -15.67 -3.99
N LYS A 69 -1.91 -15.70 -2.87
CA LYS A 69 -0.72 -16.56 -2.70
C LYS A 69 -1.02 -17.57 -1.60
N ILE A 70 -0.80 -18.84 -1.89
CA ILE A 70 -0.77 -19.89 -0.88
C ILE A 70 0.64 -19.92 -0.31
N LEU A 71 0.76 -19.63 0.98
CA LEU A 71 2.00 -19.62 1.73
C LEU A 71 2.28 -21.05 2.21
N GLN A 72 3.38 -21.64 1.72
CA GLN A 72 3.77 -23.02 2.03
C GLN A 72 4.80 -23.12 3.17
N SER A 73 5.15 -22.01 3.82
CA SER A 73 6.19 -21.98 4.85
C SER A 73 5.77 -22.77 6.10
N SER A 74 6.66 -23.67 6.57
CA SER A 74 6.50 -24.41 7.81
C SER A 74 6.81 -23.57 9.06
N ARG A 75 7.33 -22.36 8.87
CA ARG A 75 7.74 -21.44 9.94
C ARG A 75 7.28 -20.02 9.65
N PHE A 76 5.98 -19.80 9.66
CA PHE A 76 5.43 -18.47 9.50
C PHE A 76 5.49 -17.69 10.82
N VAL A 77 5.93 -16.42 10.77
CA VAL A 77 5.82 -15.50 11.91
C VAL A 77 4.40 -14.98 11.94
N THR A 78 3.66 -15.28 13.00
CA THR A 78 2.34 -14.67 13.20
C THR A 78 2.53 -13.19 13.53
N PRO A 79 2.01 -12.25 12.72
CA PRO A 79 2.04 -10.84 13.08
C PRO A 79 1.24 -10.66 14.37
N VAL A 80 1.82 -9.91 15.31
CA VAL A 80 1.16 -9.52 16.55
C VAL A 80 0.63 -8.11 16.35
N PHE A 81 -0.68 -7.95 16.49
CA PHE A 81 -1.37 -6.68 16.40
C PHE A 81 -1.60 -6.18 17.83
N GLU A 82 -1.13 -4.97 18.14
CA GLU A 82 -1.18 -4.42 19.51
C GLU A 82 -2.61 -4.13 19.97
N ASP A 83 -3.44 -3.63 19.05
CA ASP A 83 -4.83 -3.27 19.29
C ASP A 83 -5.78 -4.22 18.55
N ALA A 84 -6.59 -4.95 19.32
CA ALA A 84 -7.59 -5.87 18.77
C ALA A 84 -8.78 -5.13 18.13
N ASP A 85 -9.03 -3.87 18.49
CA ASP A 85 -10.11 -3.05 17.95
C ASP A 85 -9.69 -2.33 16.65
N LYS A 86 -8.40 -2.31 16.34
CA LYS A 86 -7.87 -1.71 15.11
C LYS A 86 -8.03 -2.67 13.93
N HIS A 87 -8.75 -2.21 12.91
CA HIS A 87 -9.12 -2.99 11.71
C HIS A 87 -8.03 -3.02 10.61
N VAL A 88 -7.04 -2.13 10.69
CA VAL A 88 -6.00 -1.96 9.66
C VAL A 88 -4.68 -1.47 10.24
N TYR A 89 -3.57 -2.03 9.77
CA TYR A 89 -2.22 -1.68 10.16
C TYR A 89 -1.39 -1.32 8.95
N HIS A 90 -0.72 -0.17 8.99
CA HIS A 90 0.28 0.18 7.98
C HIS A 90 1.54 -0.66 8.19
N ILE A 91 2.17 -1.12 7.11
CA ILE A 91 3.43 -1.87 7.15
C ILE A 91 4.40 -1.35 6.10
N SER A 92 5.69 -1.60 6.30
CA SER A 92 6.70 -1.32 5.28
C SER A 92 6.59 -2.29 4.08
N TRP A 93 7.16 -1.89 2.94
CA TRP A 93 7.29 -2.78 1.79
C TRP A 93 8.15 -4.01 2.11
N GLU A 94 9.19 -3.82 2.92
CA GLU A 94 10.07 -4.88 3.40
C GLU A 94 9.29 -5.91 4.22
N ASP A 95 8.44 -5.46 5.15
CA ASP A 95 7.57 -6.34 5.93
C ASP A 95 6.61 -7.12 5.04
N PHE A 96 6.02 -6.45 4.05
CA PHE A 96 5.19 -7.11 3.05
C PHE A 96 5.97 -8.22 2.34
N VAL A 97 7.18 -7.94 1.86
CA VAL A 97 8.05 -8.92 1.19
C VAL A 97 8.38 -10.09 2.12
N TYR A 98 8.69 -9.83 3.40
CA TYR A 98 8.95 -10.90 4.38
C TYR A 98 7.75 -11.81 4.59
N ILE A 99 6.55 -11.23 4.73
CA ILE A 99 5.29 -11.97 4.84
C ILE A 99 5.01 -12.77 3.56
N MET A 100 5.18 -12.13 2.41
CA MET A 100 5.01 -12.73 1.08
C MET A 100 5.88 -13.97 0.91
N GLU A 101 7.15 -13.87 1.26
CA GLU A 101 8.14 -14.95 1.08
C GLU A 101 8.13 -15.95 2.24
N GLY A 102 7.42 -15.64 3.34
CA GLY A 102 7.34 -16.50 4.52
C GLY A 102 8.68 -16.64 5.24
N ILE A 103 9.49 -15.57 5.23
CA ILE A 103 10.82 -15.50 5.83
C ILE A 103 10.70 -14.89 7.24
N ILE A 104 11.41 -15.45 8.21
CA ILE A 104 11.47 -14.96 9.59
C ILE A 104 12.60 -13.94 9.74
N ARG A 105 12.33 -12.74 10.29
CA ARG A 105 13.41 -11.90 10.85
C ARG A 105 13.95 -12.60 12.09
N LEU A 106 15.24 -12.92 12.11
CA LEU A 106 15.89 -13.59 13.25
C LEU A 106 15.97 -12.71 14.50
N ASN A 107 15.62 -11.42 14.40
CA ASN A 107 15.61 -10.50 15.53
C ASN A 107 14.25 -10.50 16.25
N LYS A 108 14.37 -10.58 17.58
CA LYS A 108 13.33 -10.73 18.58
C LYS A 108 12.77 -9.33 18.89
N ASN A 109 11.46 -9.13 18.73
CA ASN A 109 10.70 -7.91 19.05
C ASN A 109 10.93 -6.69 18.13
N GLU A 110 10.30 -6.67 16.96
CA GLU A 110 9.96 -5.39 16.31
C GLU A 110 8.44 -5.29 16.29
N TYR A 111 7.95 -4.26 16.99
CA TYR A 111 6.57 -3.82 16.97
C TYR A 111 6.35 -3.08 15.64
N PHE A 112 5.17 -3.23 15.03
CA PHE A 112 4.83 -2.45 13.85
C PHE A 112 4.45 -1.04 14.30
N ASP A 113 5.30 -0.06 14.04
CA ASP A 113 5.05 1.33 14.43
C ASP A 113 3.84 1.91 13.69
N GLU A 114 3.00 2.62 14.44
CA GLU A 114 1.90 3.42 13.93
C GLU A 114 2.46 4.63 13.18
N VAL A 115 2.35 4.63 11.86
CA VAL A 115 2.68 5.81 11.05
C VAL A 115 1.43 6.66 10.97
N ASP A 116 1.44 7.81 11.64
CA ASP A 116 0.39 8.82 11.53
C ASP A 116 0.25 9.25 10.07
N GLU A 117 -0.99 9.30 9.57
CA GLU A 117 -1.30 9.63 8.17
C GLU A 117 -0.94 11.08 7.79
N GLU A 118 -0.44 11.89 8.74
CA GLU A 118 -0.22 13.33 8.61
C GLU A 118 1.19 13.76 8.12
N GLU A 119 2.18 12.86 7.99
CA GLU A 119 3.49 13.21 7.40
C GLU A 119 3.55 12.85 5.90
N PHE A 120 2.80 13.57 5.07
CA PHE A 120 3.12 13.77 3.65
C PHE A 120 2.83 15.23 3.34
N ASP A 121 3.78 16.11 3.68
CA ASP A 121 3.77 17.50 3.24
C ASP A 121 3.99 17.52 1.72
N ASP A 122 2.92 17.79 0.98
CA ASP A 122 2.95 18.19 -0.42
C ASP A 122 3.56 19.61 -0.53
N GLU A 123 4.87 19.75 -0.41
CA GLU A 123 5.59 20.97 -0.78
C GLU A 123 6.72 20.68 -1.79
N ASP A 124 6.32 20.36 -3.02
CA ASP A 124 7.15 20.68 -4.19
C ASP A 124 6.40 21.72 -5.05
N VAL A 125 6.45 22.97 -4.59
CA VAL A 125 6.10 24.15 -5.40
C VAL A 125 7.17 24.30 -6.46
N TYR A 126 6.88 23.91 -7.70
CA TYR A 126 7.69 24.34 -8.84
C TYR A 126 7.48 25.85 -9.04
N GLU A 127 8.45 26.65 -8.62
CA GLU A 127 8.51 28.07 -8.92
C GLU A 127 8.62 28.28 -10.44
N ASP A 128 7.67 29.02 -10.99
CA ASP A 128 7.61 29.44 -12.39
C ASP A 128 8.56 30.63 -12.58
N GLU A 129 9.82 30.35 -12.95
CA GLU A 129 10.79 31.39 -13.33
C GLU A 129 10.36 32.04 -14.66
N ASN A 130 9.64 33.15 -14.53
CA ASN A 130 9.45 34.13 -15.58
C ASN A 130 10.76 34.91 -15.77
N ASP A 131 11.55 34.57 -16.78
CA ASP A 131 12.58 35.44 -17.30
C ASP A 131 12.04 36.20 -18.53
N ASP A 132 11.43 37.35 -18.26
CA ASP A 132 11.38 38.46 -19.20
C ASP A 132 12.77 39.11 -19.26
N ASP A 133 13.52 38.96 -20.36
CA ASP A 133 14.51 39.96 -20.74
C ASP A 133 14.35 40.42 -22.19
N PHE A 134 14.44 41.74 -22.29
CA PHE A 134 13.97 42.61 -23.33
C PHE A 134 15.15 42.95 -24.25
N GLY A 135 14.92 43.01 -25.56
CA GLY A 135 15.68 43.95 -26.40
C GLY A 135 16.27 43.41 -27.69
N GLY A 136 15.74 43.92 -28.81
CA GLY A 136 16.61 44.62 -29.76
C GLY A 136 16.69 44.09 -31.19
N SER A 137 15.79 44.63 -32.01
CA SER A 137 16.04 45.19 -33.36
C SER A 137 16.51 44.32 -34.54
N GLU A 138 15.69 44.45 -35.60
CA GLU A 138 16.02 44.57 -37.03
C GLU A 138 16.51 43.30 -37.75
N SER A 139 16.08 42.94 -38.97
CA SER A 139 15.48 43.68 -40.09
C SER A 139 14.94 42.70 -41.14
N CYS A 140 13.97 43.14 -41.94
CA CYS A 140 13.48 42.53 -43.19
C CYS A 140 14.60 42.01 -44.13
N SER A 141 14.33 40.95 -44.91
CA SER A 141 14.10 41.06 -46.37
C SER A 141 13.89 39.70 -47.09
N VAL A 142 12.84 39.71 -47.94
CA VAL A 142 12.49 38.91 -49.14
C VAL A 142 12.35 37.39 -49.03
#